data_AF-A0AAV1QDJ0-F1
#
_entry.id   AF-A0AAV1QDJ0-F1
#
_cell.length_a   1.000
_cell.length_b   1.000
_cell.length_c   1.000
_cell.angle_alpha   90.00
_cell.angle_beta   90.00
_cell.angle_gamma   90.00
#
_symmetry.space_group_name_H-M   'P 1'
#
loop_
_entity.id
_entity.type
_entity.pdbx_description
1 polymer ?
#
loop_
_entity_poly.entity_id
_entity_poly.type
_entity_poly.pdbx_seq_one_letter_code
_entity_poly.pdbx_strand_id
1 'polypeptide(L)'
;MKSVKVRISKVKIIKVKIIKVKIIKVKFIKVKIIKVRIIKVKIIKVRIIKVKIIKVRIIKVRISKVKIIKVKIIKVKFIKVKIIKVRIIKVRISKVKIIKVKISKVRFIKVRISKVKIIKVRISKVRISKVRV
;
A
#
# COMPACT_ATOMS: atom_id res chain seq x y z
N MET A 1 16.19 -6.98 -18.90
CA MET A 1 14.89 -6.70 -18.23
C MET A 1 14.51 -5.23 -18.44
N LYS A 2 13.53 -4.93 -19.30
CA LYS A 2 13.13 -3.54 -19.63
C LYS A 2 12.63 -2.79 -18.39
N SER A 3 13.23 -1.64 -18.13
CA SER A 3 12.91 -0.76 -17.01
C SER A 3 11.64 0.05 -17.30
N VAL A 4 10.48 -0.43 -16.86
CA VAL A 4 9.22 0.31 -17.09
C VAL A 4 9.11 1.50 -16.13
N LYS A 5 9.11 2.71 -16.70
CA LYS A 5 8.83 3.97 -15.99
C LYS A 5 7.42 4.42 -16.36
N VAL A 6 6.48 4.25 -15.43
CA VAL A 6 5.07 4.57 -15.68
C VAL A 6 4.68 5.87 -14.98
N ARG A 7 4.15 6.83 -15.75
CA ARG A 7 3.53 8.06 -15.23
C ARG A 7 2.09 8.08 -15.71
N ILE A 8 1.13 8.06 -14.78
CA ILE A 8 -0.29 8.10 -15.14
C ILE A 8 -1.03 9.14 -14.31
N SER A 9 -1.80 9.99 -14.99
CA SER A 9 -2.54 11.10 -14.40
C SER A 9 -3.82 10.62 -13.69
N LYS A 10 -4.65 9.83 -14.36
CA LYS A 10 -5.91 9.32 -13.81
C LYS A 10 -6.12 7.88 -14.25
N VAL A 11 -6.42 7.01 -13.29
CA VAL A 11 -6.74 5.61 -13.55
C VAL A 11 -8.01 5.24 -12.80
N LYS A 12 -8.94 4.60 -13.52
CA LYS A 12 -10.09 3.89 -12.94
C LYS A 12 -9.96 2.43 -13.34
N ILE A 13 -9.85 1.55 -12.36
CA ILE A 13 -9.78 0.10 -12.56
C ILE A 13 -10.96 -0.53 -11.82
N ILE A 14 -11.74 -1.33 -12.55
CA ILE A 14 -12.84 -2.10 -11.97
C ILE A 14 -12.28 -3.37 -11.33
N LYS A 15 -11.59 -4.20 -12.11
CA LYS A 15 -11.05 -5.48 -11.64
C LYS A 15 -9.71 -5.74 -12.30
N VAL A 16 -8.70 -6.06 -11.49
CA VAL A 16 -7.39 -6.50 -11.99
C VAL A 16 -6.93 -7.72 -11.20
N LYS A 17 -6.40 -8.71 -11.93
CA LYS A 17 -5.70 -9.88 -11.39
C LYS A 17 -4.26 -9.85 -11.91
N ILE A 18 -3.29 -9.84 -11.00
CA ILE A 18 -1.86 -9.86 -11.34
C ILE A 18 -1.23 -11.07 -10.68
N ILE A 19 -0.56 -11.90 -11.47
CA ILE A 19 0.19 -13.06 -10.96
C ILE A 19 1.54 -12.58 -10.45
N LYS A 20 2.34 -11.96 -11.33
CA LYS A 20 3.69 -11.51 -10.99
C LYS A 20 3.97 -10.19 -11.69
N VAL A 21 4.45 -9.20 -10.94
CA VAL A 21 4.90 -7.95 -11.52
C VAL A 21 6.15 -7.43 -10.81
N LYS A 22 7.10 -6.93 -11.59
CA LYS A 22 8.28 -6.20 -11.12
C LYS A 22 8.19 -4.77 -11.64
N ILE A 23 8.28 -3.80 -10.75
CA ILE A 23 8.10 -2.39 -11.07
C ILE A 23 9.28 -1.60 -10.49
N ILE A 24 9.93 -0.78 -11.31
CA ILE A 24 11.03 0.06 -10.86
C ILE A 24 10.50 1.37 -10.30
N LYS A 25 9.70 2.11 -11.08
CA LYS A 25 9.23 3.43 -10.68
C LYS A 25 7.84 3.71 -11.23
N VAL A 26 6.94 4.13 -10.34
CA VAL A 26 5.59 4.55 -10.73
C VAL A 26 5.22 5.85 -10.03
N LYS A 27 4.61 6.74 -10.81
CA LYS A 27 3.98 7.98 -10.32
C LYS A 27 2.51 8.00 -10.73
N PHE A 28 1.64 8.16 -9.74
CA PHE A 28 0.21 8.35 -9.95
C PHE A 28 -0.31 9.63 -9.29
N ILE A 29 -1.19 10.34 -9.97
CA ILE A 29 -1.90 11.50 -9.39
C ILE A 29 -3.23 11.04 -8.77
N LYS A 30 -4.13 10.43 -9.54
CA LYS A 30 -5.42 9.93 -9.05
C LYS A 30 -5.64 8.47 -9.45
N VAL A 31 -5.90 7.60 -8.48
CA VAL A 31 -6.21 6.18 -8.70
C VAL A 31 -7.51 5.81 -8.00
N LYS A 32 -8.46 5.24 -8.74
CA LYS A 32 -9.67 4.59 -8.20
C LYS A 32 -9.63 3.11 -8.59
N ILE A 33 -9.70 2.24 -7.59
CA ILE A 33 -9.69 0.79 -7.78
C ILE A 33 -10.86 0.17 -7.02
N ILE A 34 -11.67 -0.64 -7.70
CA ILE A 34 -12.75 -1.39 -7.05
C ILE A 34 -12.20 -2.70 -6.47
N LYS A 35 -11.59 -3.57 -7.31
CA LYS A 35 -11.10 -4.88 -6.86
C LYS A 35 -9.74 -5.20 -7.44
N VAL A 36 -8.79 -5.54 -6.58
CA VAL A 36 -7.46 -6.03 -6.99
C VAL A 36 -7.10 -7.32 -6.26
N ARG A 37 -6.60 -8.29 -7.04
CA ARG A 37 -5.97 -9.52 -6.55
C ARG A 37 -4.55 -9.60 -7.09
N ILE A 38 -3.55 -9.70 -6.20
CA ILE A 38 -2.15 -9.83 -6.59
C ILE A 38 -1.51 -11.00 -5.86
N ILE A 39 -0.82 -11.86 -6.58
CA ILE A 39 -0.06 -12.97 -5.99
C ILE A 39 1.33 -12.48 -5.56
N LYS A 40 2.12 -11.93 -6.49
CA LYS A 40 3.49 -11.46 -6.20
C LYS A 40 3.77 -10.11 -6.84
N VAL A 41 4.26 -9.18 -6.03
CA VAL A 41 4.68 -7.86 -6.52
C VAL A 41 5.98 -7.40 -5.86
N LYS A 42 6.92 -6.94 -6.68
CA LYS A 42 8.16 -6.27 -6.24
C LYS A 42 8.16 -4.86 -6.80
N ILE A 43 8.25 -3.86 -5.92
CA ILE A 43 8.29 -2.45 -6.32
C ILE A 43 9.47 -1.74 -5.66
N ILE A 44 10.23 -0.99 -6.44
CA ILE A 44 11.36 -0.21 -5.91
C ILE A 44 10.89 1.16 -5.41
N LYS A 45 10.21 1.95 -6.24
CA LYS A 45 9.75 3.30 -5.90
C LYS A 45 8.29 3.54 -6.32
N VAL A 46 7.46 3.99 -5.37
CA VAL A 46 6.08 4.42 -5.61
C VAL A 46 5.87 5.84 -5.09
N ARG A 47 5.26 6.70 -5.91
CA ARG A 47 4.69 7.99 -5.49
C ARG A 47 3.23 8.08 -5.90
N ILE A 48 2.35 8.33 -4.94
CA ILE A 48 0.91 8.46 -5.18
C ILE A 48 0.36 9.69 -4.46
N ILE A 49 -0.41 10.52 -5.15
CA ILE A 49 -1.05 11.70 -4.55
C ILE A 49 -2.40 11.30 -3.91
N LYS A 50 -3.34 10.75 -4.69
CA LYS A 50 -4.66 10.32 -4.20
C LYS A 50 -4.96 8.90 -4.66
N VAL A 51 -5.35 8.05 -3.71
CA VAL A 51 -5.85 6.70 -4.03
C VAL A 51 -7.09 6.35 -3.21
N LYS A 52 -8.09 5.81 -3.91
CA LYS A 52 -9.30 5.20 -3.32
C LYS A 52 -9.35 3.73 -3.73
N ILE A 53 -9.45 2.84 -2.75
CA ILE A 53 -9.55 1.40 -3.00
C ILE A 53 -10.67 0.76 -2.19
N ILE A 54 -11.50 -0.04 -2.85
CA ILE A 54 -12.60 -0.75 -2.18
C ILE A 54 -12.11 -2.09 -1.61
N LYS A 55 -11.59 -2.99 -2.44
CA LYS A 55 -11.13 -4.33 -2.02
C LYS A 55 -9.76 -4.69 -2.59
N VAL A 56 -8.83 -5.05 -1.72
CA VAL A 56 -7.50 -5.56 -2.09
C VAL A 56 -7.20 -6.87 -1.40
N ARG A 57 -6.71 -7.85 -2.16
CA ARG A 57 -6.07 -9.07 -1.63
C ARG A 57 -4.69 -9.21 -2.23
N ILE A 58 -3.67 -9.32 -1.38
CA ILE A 58 -2.27 -9.47 -1.81
C ILE A 58 -1.60 -10.57 -1.01
N ILE A 59 -0.98 -11.52 -1.72
CA ILE A 59 -0.32 -12.67 -1.09
C ILE A 59 1.12 -12.30 -0.68
N LYS A 60 1.96 -11.85 -1.62
CA LYS A 60 3.35 -11.45 -1.36
C LYS A 60 3.65 -10.08 -1.95
N VAL A 61 4.13 -9.17 -1.12
CA VAL A 61 4.59 -7.84 -1.56
C VAL A 61 5.94 -7.49 -0.94
N ARG A 62 6.85 -7.01 -1.79
CA ARG A 62 8.11 -6.40 -1.39
C ARG A 62 8.19 -4.99 -1.95
N ILE A 63 8.32 -3.99 -1.07
CA ILE A 63 8.45 -2.59 -1.48
C ILE A 63 9.64 -1.93 -0.81
N SER A 64 10.48 -1.24 -1.59
CA SER A 64 11.62 -0.50 -1.03
C SER A 64 11.21 0.89 -0.54
N LYS A 65 10.55 1.70 -1.37
CA LYS A 65 10.18 3.09 -1.01
C LYS A 65 8.76 3.44 -1.45
N VAL A 66 7.95 3.92 -0.50
CA VAL A 66 6.59 4.42 -0.73
C VAL A 66 6.43 5.84 -0.19
N LYS A 67 5.90 6.74 -1.02
CA LYS A 67 5.37 8.04 -0.59
C LYS A 67 3.90 8.18 -1.03
N ILE A 68 2.99 8.39 -0.08
CA ILE A 68 1.57 8.59 -0.35
C ILE A 68 1.06 9.83 0.39
N ILE A 69 0.30 10.68 -0.30
CA ILE A 69 -0.30 11.88 0.31
C ILE A 69 -1.66 11.54 0.95
N LYS A 70 -2.60 10.99 0.18
CA LYS A 70 -3.95 10.61 0.67
C LYS A 70 -4.32 9.21 0.21
N VAL A 71 -4.73 8.36 1.15
CA VAL A 71 -5.26 7.02 0.88
C VAL A 71 -6.54 6.75 1.66
N LYS A 72 -7.57 6.25 0.97
CA LYS A 72 -8.79 5.70 1.56
C LYS A 72 -8.95 4.25 1.11
N ILE A 73 -9.02 3.32 2.06
CA ILE A 73 -9.18 1.89 1.79
C ILE A 73 -10.35 1.35 2.62
N ILE A 74 -11.25 0.60 1.98
CA ILE A 74 -12.38 -0.02 2.71
C ILE A 74 -11.95 -1.37 3.28
N LYS A 75 -11.48 -2.29 2.44
CA LYS A 75 -11.06 -3.64 2.87
C LYS A 75 -9.72 -4.02 2.27
N VAL A 76 -8.80 -4.46 3.12
CA VAL A 76 -7.52 -5.02 2.68
C VAL A 76 -7.15 -6.30 3.42
N LYS A 77 -6.67 -7.28 2.67
CA LYS A 77 -6.07 -8.52 3.20
C LYS A 77 -4.66 -8.71 2.65
N PHE A 78 -3.70 -8.88 3.55
CA PHE A 78 -2.31 -9.19 3.23
C PHE A 78 -1.85 -10.47 3.91
N ILE A 79 -1.12 -11.33 3.19
CA ILE A 79 -0.50 -12.53 3.77
C ILE A 79 0.94 -12.23 4.19
N LYS A 80 1.82 -11.79 3.27
CA LYS A 80 3.23 -11.46 3.55
C LYS A 80 3.60 -10.10 2.98
N VAL A 81 4.03 -9.20 3.86
CA VAL A 81 4.45 -7.83 3.52
C VAL A 81 5.87 -7.56 4.02
N LYS A 82 6.77 -7.13 3.14
CA LYS A 82 8.07 -6.56 3.52
C LYS A 82 8.20 -5.16 2.94
N ILE A 83 8.38 -4.17 3.80
CA ILE A 83 8.57 -2.77 3.38
C ILE A 83 9.78 -2.14 4.07
N ILE A 84 10.63 -1.47 3.31
CA ILE A 84 11.82 -0.82 3.87
C ILE A 84 11.49 0.59 4.38
N LYS A 85 10.93 1.46 3.53
CA LYS A 85 10.59 2.85 3.89
C LYS A 85 9.19 3.24 3.41
N VAL A 86 8.37 3.74 4.33
CA VAL A 86 7.04 4.30 4.05
C VAL A 86 6.89 5.69 4.66
N ARG A 87 6.39 6.63 3.86
CA ARG A 87 5.89 7.93 4.35
C ARG A 87 4.47 8.15 3.85
N ILE A 88 3.53 8.32 4.77
CA ILE A 88 2.12 8.55 4.47
C ILE A 88 1.61 9.77 5.24
N ILE A 89 0.98 10.72 4.53
CA ILE A 89 0.47 11.95 5.17
C ILE A 89 -0.91 11.70 5.80
N LYS A 90 -1.89 11.22 5.02
CA LYS A 90 -3.24 10.91 5.50
C LYS A 90 -3.68 9.52 5.06
N VAL A 91 -4.10 8.70 6.01
CA VAL A 91 -4.68 7.37 5.76
C VAL A 91 -5.99 7.17 6.52
N ARG A 92 -6.99 6.66 5.80
CA ARG A 92 -8.24 6.14 6.37
C ARG A 92 -8.44 4.70 5.92
N ILE A 93 -8.53 3.77 6.86
CA ILE A 93 -8.76 2.34 6.58
C ILE A 93 -9.94 1.85 7.41
N SER A 94 -10.95 1.24 6.78
CA SER A 94 -12.09 0.68 7.53
C SER A 94 -11.77 -0.71 8.10
N LYS A 95 -11.24 -1.62 7.29
CA LYS A 95 -10.91 -3.00 7.71
C LYS A 95 -9.57 -3.45 7.13
N VAL A 96 -8.66 -3.89 7.99
CA VAL A 96 -7.37 -4.49 7.60
C VAL A 96 -7.14 -5.83 8.30
N LYS A 97 -6.76 -6.85 7.52
CA LYS A 97 -6.26 -8.13 8.03
C LYS A 97 -4.86 -8.38 7.48
N ILE A 98 -3.89 -8.66 8.36
CA ILE A 98 -2.50 -8.92 8.00
C ILE A 98 -2.00 -10.17 8.74
N ILE A 99 -1.42 -11.12 8.02
CA ILE A 99 -0.84 -12.33 8.65
C ILE A 99 0.61 -12.06 9.09
N LYS A 100 1.51 -11.69 8.17
CA LYS A 100 2.91 -11.35 8.48
C LYS A 100 3.33 -10.03 7.86
N VAL A 101 3.89 -9.14 8.67
CA VAL A 101 4.45 -7.86 8.20
C VAL A 101 5.81 -7.58 8.83
N LYS A 102 6.77 -7.19 7.98
CA LYS A 102 8.09 -6.66 8.38
C LYS A 102 8.26 -5.25 7.80
N ILE A 103 8.49 -4.27 8.66
CA ILE A 103 8.70 -2.87 8.26
C ILE A 103 9.97 -2.31 8.91
N SER A 104 10.89 -1.74 8.14
CA SER A 104 12.09 -1.13 8.72
C SER A 104 11.84 0.29 9.22
N LYS A 105 11.26 1.18 8.39
CA LYS A 105 10.96 2.57 8.79
C LYS A 105 9.59 3.00 8.28
N VAL A 106 8.76 3.53 9.16
CA VAL A 106 7.46 4.09 8.82
C VAL A 106 7.21 5.44 9.48
N ARG A 107 6.70 6.40 8.70
CA ARG A 107 6.25 7.69 9.18
C ARG A 107 4.82 7.97 8.73
N PHE A 108 3.94 8.22 9.68
CA PHE A 108 2.57 8.65 9.45
C PHE A 108 2.31 10.02 10.09
N ILE A 109 1.54 10.88 9.42
CA ILE A 109 1.12 12.17 10.00
C ILE A 109 -0.29 12.04 10.61
N LYS A 110 -1.28 11.58 9.85
CA LYS A 110 -2.65 11.35 10.33
C LYS A 110 -3.16 9.96 9.92
N VAL A 111 -3.56 9.17 10.91
CA VAL A 111 -4.06 7.80 10.73
C VAL A 111 -5.45 7.68 11.37
N ARG A 112 -6.42 7.12 10.62
CA ARG A 112 -7.69 6.64 11.17
C ARG A 112 -7.95 5.21 10.73
N ILE A 113 -8.13 4.28 11.68
CA ILE A 113 -8.37 2.87 11.38
C ILE A 113 -9.47 2.31 12.28
N SER A 114 -10.54 1.79 11.69
CA SER A 114 -11.69 1.30 12.46
C SER A 114 -11.56 -0.14 12.95
N LYS A 115 -11.04 -1.07 12.13
CA LYS A 115 -10.86 -2.48 12.52
C LYS A 115 -9.55 -3.05 11.99
N VAL A 116 -8.76 -3.63 12.89
CA VAL A 116 -7.44 -4.21 12.62
C VAL A 116 -7.36 -5.63 13.18
N LYS A 117 -6.89 -6.59 12.37
CA LYS A 117 -6.43 -7.89 12.86
C LYS A 117 -5.04 -8.17 12.31
N ILE A 118 -4.05 -8.33 13.19
CA ILE A 118 -2.67 -8.65 12.80
C ILE A 118 -2.18 -9.85 13.60
N ILE A 119 -1.56 -10.82 12.92
CA ILE A 119 -1.05 -12.05 13.57
C ILE A 119 0.44 -11.90 13.95
N LYS A 120 1.30 -11.42 13.04
CA LYS A 120 2.73 -11.23 13.33
C LYS A 120 3.27 -9.93 12.74
N VAL A 121 3.89 -9.13 13.60
CA VAL A 121 4.48 -7.82 13.28
C VAL A 121 5.94 -7.78 13.70
N ARG A 122 6.81 -7.26 12.84
CA ARG A 122 8.13 -6.76 13.24
C ARG A 122 8.33 -5.37 12.63
N ILE A 123 8.49 -4.36 13.48
CA ILE A 123 8.77 -2.99 13.04
C ILE A 123 10.01 -2.47 13.76
N SER A 124 10.96 -1.91 13.01
CA SER A 124 12.20 -1.39 13.61
C SER A 124 12.08 0.08 14.04
N LYS A 125 11.44 0.95 13.23
CA LYS A 125 11.22 2.36 13.58
C LYS A 125 9.85 2.85 13.13
N VAL A 126 9.11 3.44 14.06
CA VAL A 126 7.78 4.03 13.85
C VAL A 126 7.80 5.50 14.30
N ARG A 127 7.22 6.39 13.49
CA ARG A 127 6.87 7.75 13.93
C ARG A 127 5.44 8.06 13.49
N ILE A 128 4.57 8.37 14.44
CA ILE A 128 3.18 8.74 14.18
C ILE A 128 2.88 10.04 14.89
N SER A 129 2.39 11.05 14.15
CA SER A 129 2.06 12.35 14.75
C SER A 129 0.64 12.44 15.31
N LYS A 130 -0.34 11.78 14.68
CA LYS A 130 -1.74 11.78 15.15
C LYS A 130 -2.45 10.48 14.78
N VAL A 131 -2.99 9.81 15.79
CA VAL A 131 -3.80 8.60 15.67
C VAL A 131 -5.22 8.92 16.13
N ARG A 132 -6.22 8.43 15.40
CA ARG A 132 -7.59 8.27 15.86
C ARG A 132 -8.01 6.83 15.57
N VAL A 133 -8.54 6.15 16.57
CA VAL A 133 -9.13 4.81 16.39
C VAL A 133 -10.60 5.00 16.02
#